data_AF-A0A7S2V9Y0-F1
#
_entry.id   AF-A0A7S2V9Y0-F1
#
_cell.length_a   1.000
_cell.length_b   1.000
_cell.length_c   1.000
_cell.angle_alpha   90.00
_cell.angle_beta   90.00
_cell.angle_gamma   90.00
#
_symmetry.space_group_name_H-M   'P 1'
#
loop_
_entity.id
_entity.type
_entity.pdbx_description
1 polymer ?
#
loop_
_entity_poly.entity_id
_entity_poly.type
_entity_poly.pdbx_seq_one_letter_code
_entity_poly.pdbx_strand_id
1 'polypeptide(L)'
;MLAKLTEQVDGSGWSWNNLNTLCWAIGSISGAMAEDEEKRFLVTVIKDLLGLCEQKRGKDNKAVVASNIMYVVGQYPRFLKAHWKFLKTVVNKLFEFMHESHPGVQDMACDTFLKIAGKCKRKFVTIQAEESAPFLIELVEMLPSVISDLQPHQVQAFYEAAGVMLSDKGPSVAIDRRAVLGKLMEMPNRTWKIIMDQAAQNVETLVEPNTMKEMVKILKTNNKVCSAVGSLFTHQLQTFFLDMLNVYKVLSERISAAVAQHGAVATQHSLVRMMRSAKKEVLRLLKTFIEYSGPPEAEPRAVAQGFIPPVLDPILGDYKRNIAGARDPEVMRLFATVIEKLKSNVLDDVGRIMDAIFEVTIEMITKNFEDFPEHRIRFFEFLRAVNKHCFPSLFSIPPEHQKLVVHSIVWAMKHTERNISDTGLDILHELLLNVERSPNVSQAFYQQYLLSLIQDVFAVMTDRLHKSGFRMHATLLRSMFHMVQNNQVTVPLFDPATQPPGTTNQVFLRDHISNLLIQSFPNLTKPQVAKFVEGMFDTRMDLTTFKGHLRDFLIELKEFSSEDNAALFTEEKEREARQREQALLAQRSAVPGMLKPSEIEQ
;
A
#
# COMPACT_ATOMS: atom_id res chain seq x y z
N MET A 1 22.84 5.24 -36.07
CA MET A 1 21.73 6.04 -35.52
C MET A 1 21.83 7.51 -35.94
N LEU A 2 22.97 8.18 -35.71
CA LEU A 2 23.12 9.61 -36.08
C LEU A 2 22.88 9.90 -37.56
N ALA A 3 23.42 9.10 -38.50
CA ALA A 3 23.14 9.29 -39.93
C ALA A 3 21.63 9.25 -40.26
N LYS A 4 20.90 8.28 -39.69
CA LYS A 4 19.44 8.19 -39.84
C LYS A 4 18.70 9.39 -39.23
N LEU A 5 19.25 9.99 -38.17
CA LEU A 5 18.70 11.21 -37.58
C LEU A 5 18.93 12.40 -38.51
N THR A 6 20.11 12.52 -39.12
CA THR A 6 20.40 13.52 -40.16
C THR A 6 19.41 13.43 -41.32
N GLU A 7 19.11 12.22 -41.80
CA GLU A 7 18.08 11.98 -42.83
C GLU A 7 16.67 12.43 -42.40
N GLN A 8 16.34 12.39 -41.11
CA GLN A 8 15.07 12.95 -40.61
C GLN A 8 15.08 14.47 -40.63
N VAL A 9 16.23 15.09 -40.33
CA VAL A 9 16.41 16.54 -40.22
C VAL A 9 16.47 17.21 -41.59
N ASP A 10 17.26 16.68 -42.51
CA ASP A 10 17.37 17.20 -43.89
C ASP A 10 16.11 16.92 -44.74
N GLY A 11 15.23 16.04 -44.26
CA GLY A 11 13.95 15.70 -44.86
C GLY A 11 14.00 14.53 -45.85
N SER A 12 15.17 13.99 -46.17
CA SER A 12 15.33 12.89 -47.13
C SER A 12 14.69 11.57 -46.66
N GLY A 13 14.63 11.33 -45.35
CA GLY A 13 14.06 10.13 -44.74
C GLY A 13 12.86 10.39 -43.83
N TRP A 14 12.32 11.60 -43.80
CA TRP A 14 11.30 12.03 -42.83
C TRP A 14 10.02 11.19 -42.90
N SER A 15 9.70 10.51 -41.80
CA SER A 15 8.35 10.02 -41.53
C SER A 15 8.14 9.85 -40.02
N TRP A 16 6.89 9.90 -39.56
CA TRP A 16 6.58 9.70 -38.14
C TRP A 16 7.09 8.35 -37.64
N ASN A 17 6.88 7.29 -38.43
CA ASN A 17 7.31 5.94 -38.08
C ASN A 17 8.85 5.83 -37.96
N ASN A 18 9.58 6.44 -38.91
CA ASN A 18 11.04 6.42 -38.90
C ASN A 18 11.59 7.19 -37.70
N LEU A 19 11.07 8.39 -37.42
CA LEU A 19 11.49 9.17 -36.26
C LEU A 19 11.17 8.45 -34.95
N ASN A 20 9.95 7.94 -34.80
CA ASN A 20 9.50 7.21 -33.61
C ASN A 20 10.41 6.01 -33.33
N THR A 21 10.55 5.12 -34.32
CA THR A 21 11.35 3.90 -34.18
C THR A 21 12.81 4.23 -33.87
N LEU A 22 13.36 5.27 -34.51
CA LEU A 22 14.71 5.73 -34.24
C LEU A 22 14.86 6.26 -32.80
N CYS A 23 13.96 7.11 -32.33
CA CYS A 23 14.03 7.70 -30.99
C CYS A 23 13.76 6.66 -29.90
N TRP A 24 12.90 5.67 -30.17
CA TRP A 24 12.71 4.53 -29.28
C TRP A 24 13.98 3.70 -29.13
N ALA A 25 14.66 3.42 -30.25
CA ALA A 25 15.94 2.71 -30.25
C ALA A 25 17.05 3.53 -29.56
N ILE A 26 17.07 4.85 -29.77
CA ILE A 26 17.98 5.76 -29.07
C ILE A 26 17.72 5.71 -27.56
N GLY A 27 16.46 5.80 -27.11
CA GLY A 27 16.16 5.73 -25.67
C GLY A 27 16.42 4.35 -25.05
N SER A 28 16.25 3.25 -25.80
CA SER A 28 16.39 1.89 -25.27
C SER A 28 17.83 1.47 -24.99
N ILE A 29 18.82 2.14 -25.58
CA ILE A 29 20.25 1.84 -25.36
C ILE A 29 20.87 2.67 -24.23
N SER A 30 20.05 3.37 -23.43
CA SER A 30 20.53 4.16 -22.30
C SER A 30 21.38 3.31 -21.34
N GLY A 31 22.57 3.81 -20.98
CA GLY A 31 23.51 3.09 -20.12
C GLY A 31 24.36 2.03 -20.80
N ALA A 32 24.18 1.78 -22.10
CA ALA A 32 25.05 0.88 -22.88
C ALA A 32 26.38 1.55 -23.31
N MET A 33 26.43 2.89 -23.33
CA MET A 33 27.60 3.68 -23.71
C MET A 33 28.38 4.15 -22.48
N ALA A 34 29.69 4.35 -22.65
CA ALA A 34 30.51 5.10 -21.69
C ALA A 34 30.02 6.56 -21.59
N GLU A 35 30.23 7.22 -20.46
CA GLU A 35 29.67 8.55 -20.19
C GLU A 35 30.11 9.63 -21.21
N ASP A 36 31.38 9.61 -21.62
CA ASP A 36 31.90 10.55 -22.63
C ASP A 36 31.30 10.34 -24.03
N GLU A 37 31.09 9.08 -24.42
CA GLU A 37 30.47 8.73 -25.69
C GLU A 37 28.98 9.05 -25.67
N GLU A 38 28.28 8.71 -24.59
CA GLU A 38 26.87 9.03 -24.37
C GLU A 38 26.66 10.55 -24.42
N LYS A 39 27.55 11.34 -23.80
CA LYS A 39 27.52 12.80 -23.86
C LYS A 39 27.61 13.31 -25.30
N ARG A 40 28.61 12.90 -26.06
CA ARG A 40 28.79 13.35 -27.46
C ARG A 40 27.58 12.96 -28.31
N PHE A 41 27.07 11.75 -28.11
CA PHE A 41 25.90 11.24 -28.81
C PHE A 41 24.64 12.05 -28.50
N LEU A 42 24.32 12.26 -27.21
CA LEU A 42 23.10 12.95 -26.79
C LEU A 42 23.11 14.44 -27.10
N VAL A 43 24.26 15.11 -27.06
CA VAL A 43 24.36 16.51 -27.47
C VAL A 43 23.90 16.68 -28.91
N THR A 44 24.33 15.80 -29.81
CA THR A 44 23.90 15.82 -31.22
C THR A 44 22.42 15.49 -31.33
N VAL A 45 21.96 14.39 -30.71
CA VAL A 45 20.56 13.95 -30.79
C VAL A 45 19.60 15.02 -30.30
N ILE A 46 19.83 15.60 -29.12
CA ILE A 46 18.90 16.58 -28.53
C ILE A 46 18.89 17.87 -29.35
N LYS A 47 20.05 18.34 -29.82
CA LYS A 47 20.11 19.54 -30.67
C LYS A 47 19.36 19.34 -31.98
N ASP A 48 19.56 18.21 -32.64
CA ASP A 48 18.90 17.88 -33.90
C ASP A 48 17.39 17.75 -33.71
N LEU A 49 16.93 17.08 -32.66
CA LEU A 49 15.51 16.94 -32.36
C LEU A 49 14.85 18.28 -31.99
N LEU A 50 15.52 19.13 -31.20
CA LEU A 50 15.01 20.48 -30.89
C LEU A 50 14.93 21.33 -32.17
N GLY A 51 15.97 21.30 -33.00
CA GLY A 51 15.97 21.99 -34.30
C GLY A 51 14.85 21.48 -35.22
N LEU A 52 14.63 20.16 -35.25
CA LEU A 52 13.56 19.54 -36.00
C LEU A 52 12.17 19.97 -35.51
N CYS A 53 11.99 20.15 -34.20
CA CYS A 53 10.75 20.61 -33.60
C CYS A 53 10.39 22.03 -34.06
N GLU A 54 11.40 22.90 -34.20
CA GLU A 54 11.21 24.26 -34.72
C GLU A 54 10.99 24.30 -36.24
N GLN A 55 11.68 23.44 -37.00
CA GLN A 55 11.55 23.37 -38.46
C GLN A 55 10.21 22.81 -38.93
N LYS A 56 9.70 21.77 -38.27
CA LYS A 56 8.47 21.10 -38.71
C LYS A 56 7.24 21.95 -38.41
N ARG A 57 6.39 22.10 -39.44
CA ARG A 57 5.11 22.80 -39.36
C ARG A 57 3.95 21.81 -39.15
N GLY A 58 2.87 22.29 -38.56
CA GLY A 58 1.68 21.49 -38.27
C GLY A 58 1.73 20.85 -36.88
N LYS A 59 0.57 20.83 -36.20
CA LYS A 59 0.45 20.37 -34.81
C LYS A 59 0.86 18.91 -34.66
N ASP A 60 0.42 18.03 -35.56
CA ASP A 60 0.73 16.60 -35.49
C ASP A 60 2.24 16.32 -35.63
N ASN A 61 2.91 17.01 -36.57
CA ASN A 61 4.36 16.89 -36.74
C ASN A 61 5.11 17.36 -35.48
N LYS A 62 4.71 18.51 -34.92
CA LYS A 62 5.32 19.03 -33.69
C LYS A 62 5.08 18.11 -32.50
N ALA A 63 3.88 17.56 -32.36
CA ALA A 63 3.53 16.60 -31.31
C ALA A 63 4.39 15.33 -31.41
N VAL A 64 4.58 14.78 -32.61
CA VAL A 64 5.44 13.60 -32.85
C VAL A 64 6.91 13.90 -32.51
N VAL A 65 7.44 15.08 -32.88
CA VAL A 65 8.82 15.44 -32.51
C VAL A 65 8.94 15.65 -31.00
N ALA A 66 7.98 16.35 -30.38
CA ALA A 66 7.94 16.60 -28.94
C ALA A 66 7.88 15.29 -28.15
N SER A 67 7.04 14.33 -28.54
CA SER A 67 6.96 13.03 -27.87
C SER A 67 8.28 12.27 -27.92
N ASN A 68 8.99 12.33 -29.04
CA ASN A 68 10.29 11.69 -29.17
C ASN A 68 11.38 12.37 -28.34
N ILE A 69 11.40 13.70 -28.30
CA ILE A 69 12.29 14.45 -27.40
C ILE A 69 12.04 14.02 -25.96
N MET A 70 10.78 14.09 -25.51
CA MET A 70 10.37 13.76 -24.14
C MET A 70 10.74 12.33 -23.76
N TYR A 71 10.52 11.37 -24.66
CA TYR A 71 10.93 9.99 -24.44
C TYR A 71 12.45 9.86 -24.27
N VAL A 72 13.24 10.39 -25.21
CA VAL A 72 14.71 10.30 -25.18
C VAL A 72 15.26 10.95 -23.92
N VAL A 73 14.95 12.23 -23.63
CA VAL A 73 15.49 12.93 -22.46
C VAL A 73 15.08 12.24 -21.15
N GLY A 74 13.87 11.69 -21.08
CA GLY A 74 13.40 10.93 -19.92
C GLY A 74 14.16 9.61 -19.70
N GLN A 75 14.82 9.04 -20.71
CA GLN A 75 15.65 7.84 -20.54
C GLN A 75 17.09 8.15 -20.10
N TYR A 76 17.58 9.38 -20.22
CA TYR A 76 19.00 9.69 -19.98
C TYR A 76 19.24 10.59 -18.75
N PRO A 77 18.85 10.20 -17.52
CA PRO A 77 19.04 11.02 -16.34
C PRO A 77 20.51 11.23 -15.98
N ARG A 78 21.41 10.28 -16.31
CA ARG A 78 22.86 10.42 -16.07
C ARG A 78 23.41 11.66 -16.80
N PHE A 79 23.12 11.77 -18.09
CA PHE A 79 23.47 12.93 -18.91
C PHE A 79 22.89 14.24 -18.35
N LEU A 80 21.60 14.24 -17.98
CA LEU A 80 20.94 15.42 -17.44
C LEU A 80 21.55 15.88 -16.10
N LYS A 81 21.96 14.95 -15.23
CA LYS A 81 22.68 15.26 -13.98
C LYS A 81 24.04 15.91 -14.25
N ALA A 82 24.76 15.51 -15.30
CA ALA A 82 26.07 16.07 -15.63
C ALA A 82 26.00 17.44 -16.32
N HIS A 83 24.86 17.78 -16.94
CA HIS A 83 24.74 18.94 -17.83
C HIS A 83 23.55 19.86 -17.48
N TRP A 84 23.76 20.75 -16.51
CA TRP A 84 22.72 21.67 -16.03
C TRP A 84 22.04 22.50 -17.12
N LYS A 85 22.82 23.14 -18.02
CA LYS A 85 22.26 23.97 -19.10
C LYS A 85 21.28 23.16 -19.98
N PHE A 86 21.59 21.89 -20.26
CA PHE A 86 20.68 21.02 -21.00
C PHE A 86 19.45 20.65 -20.18
N LEU A 87 19.62 20.32 -18.90
CA LEU A 87 18.49 20.03 -18.01
C LEU A 87 17.52 21.22 -17.92
N LYS A 88 18.02 22.43 -17.70
CA LYS A 88 17.19 23.66 -17.64
C LYS A 88 16.44 23.89 -18.96
N THR A 89 17.13 23.78 -20.10
CA THR A 89 16.51 23.92 -21.43
C THR A 89 15.40 22.89 -21.67
N VAL A 90 15.65 21.62 -21.33
CA VAL A 90 14.66 20.55 -21.47
C VAL A 90 13.44 20.84 -20.61
N VAL A 91 13.64 21.22 -19.34
CA VAL A 91 12.53 21.53 -18.42
C VAL A 91 11.69 22.71 -18.90
N ASN A 92 12.32 23.79 -19.38
CA ASN A 92 11.58 24.91 -19.96
C ASN A 92 10.79 24.48 -21.22
N LYS A 93 11.36 23.61 -22.05
CA LYS A 93 10.63 23.07 -23.21
C LYS A 93 9.45 22.18 -22.79
N LEU A 94 9.55 21.44 -21.68
CA LEU A 94 8.41 20.72 -21.11
C LEU A 94 7.30 21.68 -20.68
N PHE A 95 7.64 22.85 -20.09
CA PHE A 95 6.62 23.86 -19.76
C PHE A 95 5.96 24.44 -21.01
N GLU A 96 6.70 24.68 -22.09
CA GLU A 96 6.08 25.04 -23.38
C GLU A 96 5.11 23.96 -23.87
N PHE A 97 5.49 22.68 -23.77
CA PHE A 97 4.61 21.56 -24.16
C PHE A 97 3.39 21.39 -23.25
N MET A 98 3.43 21.88 -22.01
CA MET A 98 2.25 21.93 -21.12
C MET A 98 1.18 22.92 -21.61
N HIS A 99 1.53 23.85 -22.51
CA HIS A 99 0.59 24.76 -23.18
C HIS A 99 0.14 24.25 -24.56
N GLU A 100 0.59 23.06 -25.01
CA GLU A 100 0.20 22.52 -26.30
C GLU A 100 -1.16 21.80 -26.23
N SER A 101 -2.11 22.31 -27.01
CA SER A 101 -3.47 21.80 -27.14
C SER A 101 -3.60 20.39 -27.77
N HIS A 102 -2.53 19.86 -28.37
CA HIS A 102 -2.58 18.56 -29.03
C HIS A 102 -2.80 17.43 -28.01
N PRO A 103 -3.77 16.52 -28.24
CA PRO A 103 -4.06 15.41 -27.33
C PRO A 103 -2.81 14.62 -26.93
N GLY A 104 -2.69 14.33 -25.62
CA GLY A 104 -1.62 13.52 -25.04
C GLY A 104 -0.28 14.23 -24.84
N VAL A 105 -0.03 15.39 -25.46
CA VAL A 105 1.25 16.11 -25.31
C VAL A 105 1.43 16.65 -23.88
N GLN A 106 0.39 17.26 -23.31
CA GLN A 106 0.41 17.77 -21.93
C GLN A 106 0.63 16.64 -20.90
N ASP A 107 -0.03 15.49 -21.08
CA ASP A 107 0.14 14.33 -20.20
C ASP A 107 1.59 13.84 -20.24
N MET A 108 2.13 13.66 -21.45
CA MET A 108 3.52 13.22 -21.64
C MET A 108 4.53 14.23 -21.09
N ALA A 109 4.25 15.54 -21.20
CA ALA A 109 5.09 16.59 -20.63
C ALA A 109 5.12 16.51 -19.09
N CYS A 110 3.96 16.35 -18.45
CA CYS A 110 3.86 16.20 -17.00
C CYS A 110 4.54 14.92 -16.49
N ASP A 111 4.31 13.78 -17.16
CA ASP A 111 4.94 12.50 -16.81
C ASP A 111 6.46 12.54 -16.98
N THR A 112 6.94 13.17 -18.07
CA THR A 112 8.37 13.34 -18.33
C THR A 112 8.99 14.28 -17.31
N PHE A 113 8.31 15.37 -16.96
CA PHE A 113 8.76 16.30 -15.91
C PHE A 113 8.86 15.61 -14.56
N LEU A 114 7.86 14.82 -14.16
CA LEU A 114 7.88 14.01 -12.93
C LEU A 114 9.03 12.99 -12.94
N LYS A 115 9.24 12.30 -14.07
CA LYS A 115 10.37 11.35 -14.22
C LYS A 115 11.72 12.03 -14.05
N ILE A 116 11.91 13.20 -14.68
CA ILE A 116 13.13 14.01 -14.55
C ILE A 116 13.29 14.52 -13.13
N ALA A 117 12.22 15.02 -12.50
CA ALA A 117 12.23 15.46 -11.10
C ALA A 117 12.68 14.32 -10.17
N GLY A 118 12.13 13.11 -10.34
CA GLY A 118 12.52 11.94 -9.56
C GLY A 118 13.98 11.54 -9.70
N LYS A 119 14.53 11.61 -10.92
CA LYS A 119 15.91 11.20 -11.17
C LYS A 119 16.93 12.32 -10.98
N CYS A 120 16.54 13.58 -11.05
CA CYS A 120 17.44 14.75 -11.01
C CYS A 120 17.15 15.72 -9.85
N LYS A 121 16.28 15.37 -8.89
CA LYS A 121 15.81 16.23 -7.78
C LYS A 121 16.88 17.13 -7.15
N ARG A 122 18.06 16.57 -6.86
CA ARG A 122 19.17 17.31 -6.26
C ARG A 122 19.51 18.58 -7.02
N LYS A 123 19.54 18.52 -8.36
CA LYS A 123 19.95 19.64 -9.20
C LYS A 123 19.01 20.83 -9.12
N PHE A 124 17.72 20.59 -8.85
CA PHE A 124 16.72 21.64 -8.73
C PHE A 124 16.76 22.37 -7.38
N VAL A 125 17.39 21.76 -6.36
CA VAL A 125 17.45 22.31 -5.00
C VAL A 125 18.85 22.76 -4.58
N THR A 126 19.84 22.70 -5.48
CA THR A 126 21.17 23.26 -5.28
C THR A 126 21.40 24.44 -6.23
N ILE A 127 22.21 25.42 -5.83
CA ILE A 127 22.64 26.49 -6.74
C ILE A 127 23.54 25.86 -7.83
N GLN A 128 23.26 26.18 -9.08
CA GLN A 128 24.02 25.67 -10.24
C GLN A 128 24.98 26.75 -10.75
N ALA A 129 25.97 26.33 -11.54
CA ALA A 129 26.91 27.27 -12.14
C ALA A 129 26.18 28.28 -13.03
N GLU A 130 26.53 29.56 -12.90
CA GLU A 130 25.91 30.70 -13.61
C GLU A 130 24.45 31.01 -13.20
N GLU A 131 23.94 30.40 -12.12
CA GLU A 131 22.61 30.69 -11.58
C GLU A 131 22.70 31.45 -10.24
N SER A 132 21.72 32.30 -9.96
CA SER A 132 21.67 33.10 -8.72
C SER A 132 20.92 32.42 -7.57
N ALA A 133 20.01 31.49 -7.89
CA ALA A 133 19.21 30.76 -6.93
C ALA A 133 18.99 29.30 -7.42
N PRO A 134 18.60 28.38 -6.52
CA PRO A 134 18.12 27.07 -6.93
C PRO A 134 16.84 27.18 -7.78
N PHE A 135 16.78 26.43 -8.88
CA PHE A 135 15.68 26.51 -9.85
C PHE A 135 14.29 26.25 -9.25
N LEU A 136 14.19 25.45 -8.18
CA LEU A 136 12.90 25.21 -7.53
C LEU A 136 12.28 26.50 -6.95
N ILE A 137 13.09 27.48 -6.54
CA ILE A 137 12.58 28.77 -6.08
C ILE A 137 11.91 29.52 -7.25
N GLU A 138 12.57 29.56 -8.41
CA GLU A 138 12.01 30.15 -9.64
C GLU A 138 10.74 29.40 -10.09
N LEU A 139 10.75 28.07 -9.98
CA LEU A 139 9.63 27.20 -10.37
C LEU A 139 8.34 27.55 -9.61
N VAL A 140 8.41 27.75 -8.29
CA VAL A 140 7.23 28.03 -7.47
C VAL A 140 6.67 29.43 -7.73
N GLU A 141 7.50 30.37 -8.22
CA GLU A 141 7.05 31.71 -8.64
C GLU A 141 6.35 31.66 -10.00
N MET A 142 6.87 30.89 -10.95
CA MET A 142 6.29 30.69 -12.28
C MET A 142 5.07 29.75 -12.29
N LEU A 143 4.77 29.11 -11.15
CA LEU A 143 3.74 28.08 -11.05
C LEU A 143 2.39 28.49 -11.66
N PRO A 144 1.80 29.68 -11.39
CA PRO A 144 0.50 30.06 -11.94
C PRO A 144 0.47 30.13 -13.48
N SER A 145 1.57 30.56 -14.10
CA SER A 145 1.66 30.61 -15.56
C SER A 145 1.86 29.22 -16.15
N VAL A 146 2.71 28.38 -15.55
CA VAL A 146 3.04 27.06 -16.11
C VAL A 146 1.85 26.10 -16.11
N ILE A 147 0.98 26.18 -15.10
CA ILE A 147 -0.15 25.23 -14.95
C ILE A 147 -1.47 25.74 -15.53
N SER A 148 -1.51 26.92 -16.16
CA SER A 148 -2.77 27.61 -16.51
C SER A 148 -3.69 26.80 -17.42
N ASP A 149 -3.10 26.03 -18.33
CA ASP A 149 -3.82 25.28 -19.37
C ASP A 149 -3.92 23.78 -19.06
N LEU A 150 -3.45 23.37 -17.89
CA LEU A 150 -3.40 21.97 -17.47
C LEU A 150 -4.72 21.50 -16.85
N GLN A 151 -5.05 20.25 -17.13
CA GLN A 151 -6.17 19.55 -16.51
C GLN A 151 -5.85 19.16 -15.05
N PRO A 152 -6.86 18.89 -14.20
CA PRO A 152 -6.64 18.64 -12.78
C PRO A 152 -5.63 17.52 -12.46
N HIS A 153 -5.61 16.42 -13.21
CA HIS A 153 -4.66 15.33 -12.99
C HIS A 153 -3.22 15.69 -13.41
N GLN A 154 -3.07 16.52 -14.45
CA GLN A 154 -1.77 17.07 -14.88
C GLN A 154 -1.22 18.07 -13.85
N VAL A 155 -2.08 18.94 -13.32
CA VAL A 155 -1.72 19.82 -12.19
C VAL A 155 -1.24 18.99 -11.01
N GLN A 156 -1.96 17.93 -10.65
CA GLN A 156 -1.55 17.02 -9.57
C GLN A 156 -0.18 16.37 -9.81
N ALA A 157 0.10 15.92 -11.04
CA ALA A 157 1.42 15.39 -11.41
C ALA A 157 2.53 16.44 -11.35
N PHE A 158 2.24 17.69 -11.71
CA PHE A 158 3.19 18.80 -11.58
C PHE A 158 3.53 19.09 -10.11
N TYR A 159 2.52 19.18 -9.25
CA TYR A 159 2.72 19.36 -7.80
C TYR A 159 3.47 18.18 -7.17
N GLU A 160 3.22 16.95 -7.63
CA GLU A 160 3.99 15.77 -7.25
C GLU A 160 5.48 15.93 -7.64
N ALA A 161 5.77 16.37 -8.86
CA ALA A 161 7.14 16.58 -9.34
C ALA A 161 7.88 17.63 -8.49
N ALA A 162 7.25 18.77 -8.20
CA ALA A 162 7.81 19.78 -7.30
C ALA A 162 8.01 19.23 -5.87
N GLY A 163 7.06 18.44 -5.37
CA GLY A 163 7.17 17.75 -4.09
C GLY A 163 8.35 16.75 -4.05
N VAL A 164 8.61 16.03 -5.15
CA VAL A 164 9.73 15.09 -5.25
C VAL A 164 11.06 15.84 -5.20
N MET A 165 11.15 17.04 -5.78
CA MET A 165 12.33 17.91 -5.64
C MET A 165 12.55 18.31 -4.18
N LEU A 166 11.48 18.74 -3.49
CA LEU A 166 11.50 19.08 -2.06
C LEU A 166 11.83 17.91 -1.13
N SER A 167 11.64 16.67 -1.58
CA SER A 167 11.96 15.47 -0.80
C SER A 167 13.46 15.31 -0.51
N ASP A 168 14.32 15.99 -1.28
CA ASP A 168 15.77 15.81 -1.16
C ASP A 168 16.32 16.45 0.13
N LYS A 169 17.11 15.68 0.89
CA LYS A 169 17.65 16.06 2.21
C LYS A 169 19.18 16.06 2.29
N GLY A 170 19.93 15.78 1.22
CA GLY A 170 21.37 15.61 1.40
C GLY A 170 22.15 16.93 1.53
N PRO A 171 23.49 16.86 1.58
CA PRO A 171 24.33 17.92 2.13
C PRO A 171 24.34 19.24 1.35
N SER A 172 24.09 19.21 0.04
CA SER A 172 24.20 20.40 -0.82
C SER A 172 22.88 21.14 -1.06
N VAL A 173 21.79 20.76 -0.38
CA VAL A 173 20.49 21.44 -0.51
C VAL A 173 20.63 22.89 -0.04
N ALA A 174 20.28 23.83 -0.90
CA ALA A 174 20.47 25.27 -0.69
C ALA A 174 19.14 26.04 -0.60
N ILE A 175 18.05 25.36 -0.24
CA ILE A 175 16.71 25.94 -0.08
C ILE A 175 16.20 25.77 1.35
N ASP A 176 15.38 26.72 1.81
CA ASP A 176 14.50 26.49 2.94
C ASP A 176 13.31 25.66 2.48
N ARG A 177 13.38 24.34 2.73
CA ARG A 177 12.37 23.37 2.30
C ARG A 177 10.97 23.71 2.83
N ARG A 178 10.87 24.25 4.05
CA ARG A 178 9.58 24.60 4.66
C ARG A 178 8.98 25.84 4.00
N ALA A 179 9.80 26.88 3.79
CA ALA A 179 9.34 28.10 3.12
C ALA A 179 8.88 27.80 1.67
N VAL A 180 9.66 27.01 0.93
CA VAL A 180 9.32 26.63 -0.44
C VAL A 180 8.07 25.75 -0.49
N LEU A 181 7.87 24.82 0.46
CA LEU A 181 6.61 24.07 0.58
C LEU A 181 5.41 25.00 0.81
N GLY A 182 5.56 26.00 1.69
CA GLY A 182 4.52 27.00 1.93
C GLY A 182 4.16 27.78 0.66
N LYS A 183 5.18 28.17 -0.13
CA LYS A 183 4.98 28.87 -1.41
C LYS A 183 4.33 27.98 -2.47
N LEU A 184 4.77 26.72 -2.59
CA LEU A 184 4.20 25.73 -3.49
C LEU A 184 2.69 25.54 -3.23
N MET A 185 2.29 25.51 -1.97
CA MET A 185 0.90 25.25 -1.55
C MET A 185 0.03 26.51 -1.45
N GLU A 186 0.55 27.69 -1.77
CA GLU A 186 -0.15 28.97 -1.60
C GLU A 186 -1.49 29.02 -2.35
N MET A 187 -1.52 28.61 -3.62
CA MET A 187 -2.74 28.63 -4.43
C MET A 187 -3.84 27.70 -3.87
N PRO A 188 -3.58 26.39 -3.64
CA PRO A 188 -4.56 25.51 -2.98
C PRO A 188 -5.01 26.03 -1.60
N ASN A 189 -4.09 26.56 -0.80
CA ASN A 189 -4.38 27.07 0.54
C ASN A 189 -5.29 28.30 0.50
N ARG A 190 -5.06 29.21 -0.45
CA ARG A 190 -5.91 30.39 -0.66
C ARG A 190 -7.32 29.99 -1.06
N THR A 191 -7.45 29.07 -2.01
CA THR A 191 -8.78 28.57 -2.44
C THR A 191 -9.49 27.85 -1.29
N TRP A 192 -8.78 27.01 -0.54
CA TRP A 192 -9.34 26.36 0.65
C TRP A 192 -9.86 27.37 1.67
N LYS A 193 -9.07 28.40 1.97
CA LYS A 193 -9.45 29.47 2.89
C LYS A 193 -10.72 30.19 2.44
N ILE A 194 -10.84 30.52 1.16
CA ILE A 194 -12.06 31.16 0.61
C ILE A 194 -13.29 30.27 0.84
N ILE A 195 -13.16 28.95 0.62
CA ILE A 195 -14.26 28.00 0.85
C ILE A 195 -14.62 27.96 2.34
N MET A 196 -13.64 27.95 3.24
CA MET A 196 -13.88 27.95 4.69
C MET A 196 -14.51 29.26 5.18
N ASP A 197 -14.08 30.41 4.65
CA ASP A 197 -14.66 31.73 4.97
C ASP A 197 -16.13 31.81 4.54
N GLN A 198 -16.49 31.20 3.39
CA GLN A 198 -17.89 31.08 2.95
C GLN A 198 -18.69 30.12 3.84
N ALA A 199 -18.10 28.97 4.20
CA ALA A 199 -18.72 27.99 5.08
C ALA A 199 -18.98 28.52 6.50
N ALA A 200 -18.11 29.42 6.99
CA ALA A 200 -18.30 30.09 8.27
C ALA A 200 -19.56 30.98 8.30
N GLN A 201 -19.98 31.51 7.14
CA GLN A 201 -21.22 32.27 7.00
C GLN A 201 -22.42 31.36 6.74
N ASN A 202 -22.23 30.33 5.92
CA ASN A 202 -23.28 29.35 5.60
C ASN A 202 -22.70 27.96 5.34
N VAL A 203 -22.89 27.05 6.29
CA VAL A 203 -22.38 25.67 6.23
C VAL A 203 -22.93 24.88 5.03
N GLU A 204 -24.11 25.25 4.49
CA GLU A 204 -24.69 24.58 3.32
C GLU A 204 -23.84 24.77 2.04
N THR A 205 -22.99 25.78 1.98
CA THR A 205 -22.06 25.98 0.86
C THR A 205 -21.11 24.79 0.68
N LEU A 206 -20.79 24.05 1.76
CA LEU A 206 -19.92 22.87 1.71
C LEU A 206 -20.54 21.69 0.98
N VAL A 207 -21.87 21.60 0.93
CA VAL A 207 -22.59 20.52 0.23
C VAL A 207 -22.93 20.88 -1.22
N GLU A 208 -22.57 22.08 -1.68
CA GLU A 208 -22.77 22.46 -3.06
C GLU A 208 -21.84 21.64 -3.98
N PRO A 209 -22.34 21.09 -5.11
CA PRO A 209 -21.56 20.22 -5.99
C PRO A 209 -20.26 20.85 -6.51
N ASN A 210 -20.26 22.17 -6.80
CA ASN A 210 -19.06 22.86 -7.30
C ASN A 210 -18.02 23.04 -6.19
N THR A 211 -18.45 23.43 -5.00
CA THR A 211 -17.59 23.53 -3.81
C THR A 211 -16.96 22.18 -3.47
N MET A 212 -17.74 21.10 -3.47
CA MET A 212 -17.22 19.75 -3.24
C MET A 212 -16.19 19.32 -4.29
N LYS A 213 -16.42 19.63 -5.57
CA LYS A 213 -15.44 19.34 -6.63
C LYS A 213 -14.12 20.07 -6.39
N GLU A 214 -14.17 21.34 -5.99
CA GLU A 214 -12.96 22.12 -5.73
C GLU A 214 -12.24 21.64 -4.45
N MET A 215 -12.97 21.31 -3.38
CA MET A 215 -12.40 20.67 -2.18
C MET A 215 -11.71 19.35 -2.52
N VAL A 216 -12.36 18.47 -3.30
CA VAL A 216 -11.78 17.19 -3.74
C VAL A 216 -10.50 17.41 -4.57
N LYS A 217 -10.50 18.41 -5.46
CA LYS A 217 -9.30 18.78 -6.24
C LYS A 217 -8.15 19.22 -5.33
N ILE A 218 -8.42 20.08 -4.34
CA ILE A 218 -7.42 20.54 -3.36
C ILE A 218 -6.87 19.36 -2.54
N LEU A 219 -7.74 18.48 -2.05
CA LEU A 219 -7.35 17.30 -1.26
C LEU A 219 -6.51 16.32 -2.09
N LYS A 220 -6.83 16.11 -3.38
CA LYS A 220 -6.02 15.27 -4.28
C LYS A 220 -4.65 15.87 -4.55
N THR A 221 -4.54 17.18 -4.74
CA THR A 221 -3.25 17.86 -4.85
C THR A 221 -2.43 17.70 -3.57
N ASN A 222 -3.04 17.91 -2.40
CA ASN A 222 -2.38 17.68 -1.11
C ASN A 222 -1.92 16.23 -0.93
N ASN A 223 -2.73 15.25 -1.36
CA ASN A 223 -2.35 13.83 -1.34
C ASN A 223 -1.07 13.57 -2.14
N LYS A 224 -1.00 14.08 -3.37
CA LYS A 224 0.18 13.93 -4.24
C LYS A 224 1.42 14.60 -3.68
N VAL A 225 1.28 15.82 -3.15
CA VAL A 225 2.39 16.53 -2.51
C VAL A 225 2.84 15.77 -1.26
N CYS A 226 1.91 15.29 -0.43
CA CYS A 226 2.21 14.54 0.79
C CYS A 226 3.03 13.28 0.51
N SER A 227 2.64 12.47 -0.48
CA SER A 227 3.41 11.28 -0.87
C SER A 227 4.79 11.62 -1.42
N ALA A 228 4.94 12.79 -2.05
CA ALA A 228 6.18 13.21 -2.66
C ALA A 228 7.18 13.83 -1.65
N VAL A 229 6.73 14.74 -0.78
CA VAL A 229 7.62 15.44 0.18
C VAL A 229 7.92 14.64 1.45
N GLY A 230 7.06 13.66 1.77
CA GLY A 230 7.14 12.85 2.98
C GLY A 230 6.91 13.63 4.27
N SER A 231 7.73 13.39 5.29
CA SER A 231 7.60 13.96 6.65
C SER A 231 7.49 15.49 6.70
N LEU A 232 8.06 16.20 5.73
CA LEU A 232 7.96 17.67 5.61
C LEU A 232 6.51 18.15 5.48
N PHE A 233 5.60 17.30 4.97
CA PHE A 233 4.20 17.63 4.78
C PHE A 233 3.48 18.00 6.09
N THR A 234 4.03 17.63 7.26
CA THR A 234 3.45 18.00 8.56
C THR A 234 3.16 19.49 8.68
N HIS A 235 4.06 20.34 8.16
CA HIS A 235 3.89 21.80 8.20
C HIS A 235 2.72 22.27 7.34
N GLN A 236 2.50 21.63 6.18
CA GLN A 236 1.38 21.93 5.30
C GLN A 236 0.08 21.41 5.91
N LEU A 237 0.05 20.17 6.42
CA LEU A 237 -1.14 19.59 7.02
C LEU A 237 -1.65 20.45 8.19
N GLN A 238 -0.75 20.92 9.06
CA GLN A 238 -1.08 21.80 10.19
C GLN A 238 -1.86 23.07 9.79
N THR A 239 -1.71 23.56 8.55
CA THR A 239 -2.37 24.80 8.11
C THR A 239 -3.88 24.67 7.95
N PHE A 240 -4.39 23.46 7.67
CA PHE A 240 -5.82 23.24 7.37
C PHE A 240 -6.39 21.98 8.04
N PHE A 241 -5.63 21.33 8.93
CA PHE A 241 -5.98 20.05 9.54
C PHE A 241 -7.33 20.06 10.26
N LEU A 242 -7.57 21.05 11.13
CA LEU A 242 -8.83 21.13 11.88
C LEU A 242 -10.02 21.43 10.98
N ASP A 243 -9.85 22.34 10.01
CA ASP A 243 -10.87 22.66 9.02
C ASP A 243 -11.24 21.43 8.18
N MET A 244 -10.24 20.64 7.77
CA MET A 244 -10.45 19.39 7.05
C MET A 244 -11.27 18.38 7.87
N LEU A 245 -11.02 18.26 9.18
CA LEU A 245 -11.81 17.39 10.06
C LEU A 245 -13.24 17.92 10.26
N ASN A 246 -13.42 19.24 10.35
CA ASN A 246 -14.74 19.86 10.42
C ASN A 246 -15.55 19.61 9.14
N VAL A 247 -14.92 19.74 7.96
CA VAL A 247 -15.54 19.38 6.67
C VAL A 247 -15.94 17.90 6.68
N TYR A 248 -15.06 16.99 7.11
CA TYR A 248 -15.39 15.57 7.23
C TYR A 248 -16.62 15.34 8.10
N LYS A 249 -16.70 16.01 9.26
CA LYS A 249 -17.83 15.93 10.19
C LYS A 249 -19.13 16.44 9.57
N VAL A 250 -19.14 17.62 8.94
CA VAL A 250 -20.34 18.19 8.29
C VAL A 250 -20.86 17.26 7.20
N LEU A 251 -19.98 16.79 6.32
CA LEU A 251 -20.36 15.86 5.25
C LEU A 251 -20.91 14.55 5.81
N SER A 252 -20.33 14.06 6.91
CA SER A 252 -20.80 12.85 7.61
C SER A 252 -22.22 13.02 8.14
N GLU A 253 -22.49 14.11 8.86
CA GLU A 253 -23.81 14.42 9.40
C GLU A 253 -24.87 14.55 8.28
N ARG A 254 -24.52 15.16 7.15
CA ARG A 254 -25.41 15.30 5.98
C ARG A 254 -25.70 13.95 5.31
N ILE A 255 -24.72 13.06 5.21
CA ILE A 255 -24.94 11.68 4.74
C ILE A 255 -25.87 10.94 5.71
N SER A 256 -25.62 11.00 7.02
CA SER A 256 -26.47 10.33 8.01
C SER A 256 -27.90 10.87 7.99
N ALA A 257 -28.10 12.18 7.82
CA ALA A 257 -29.43 12.78 7.68
C ALA A 257 -30.16 12.29 6.42
N ALA A 258 -29.48 12.23 5.28
CA ALA A 258 -30.07 11.70 4.04
C ALA A 258 -30.46 10.21 4.17
N VAL A 259 -29.64 9.41 4.85
CA VAL A 259 -29.92 7.99 5.12
C VAL A 259 -31.08 7.83 6.11
N ALA A 260 -31.17 8.68 7.13
CA ALA A 260 -32.30 8.66 8.06
C ALA A 260 -33.63 9.01 7.35
N GLN A 261 -33.59 9.92 6.37
CA GLN A 261 -34.78 10.37 5.64
C GLN A 261 -35.22 9.40 4.53
N HIS A 262 -34.28 8.83 3.77
CA HIS A 262 -34.58 8.04 2.56
C HIS A 262 -34.16 6.57 2.66
N GLY A 263 -33.70 6.12 3.83
CA GLY A 263 -33.19 4.79 4.05
C GLY A 263 -31.89 4.50 3.31
N ALA A 264 -31.57 3.22 3.12
CA ALA A 264 -30.31 2.77 2.51
C ALA A 264 -30.12 3.25 1.06
N VAL A 265 -31.21 3.50 0.33
CA VAL A 265 -31.18 3.98 -1.07
C VAL A 265 -30.50 5.34 -1.19
N ALA A 266 -30.52 6.16 -0.13
CA ALA A 266 -29.83 7.44 -0.07
C ALA A 266 -28.34 7.34 -0.44
N THR A 267 -27.69 6.21 -0.12
CA THR A 267 -26.27 5.96 -0.44
C THR A 267 -25.97 5.95 -1.95
N GLN A 268 -27.00 5.76 -2.77
CA GLN A 268 -26.92 5.76 -4.23
C GLN A 268 -27.22 7.14 -4.86
N HIS A 269 -27.71 8.10 -4.06
CA HIS A 269 -27.98 9.45 -4.55
C HIS A 269 -26.66 10.13 -4.95
N SER A 270 -26.69 10.87 -6.06
CA SER A 270 -25.50 11.56 -6.62
C SER A 270 -24.80 12.45 -5.59
N LEU A 271 -25.57 13.24 -4.83
CA LEU A 271 -25.04 14.13 -3.79
C LEU A 271 -24.32 13.35 -2.69
N VAL A 272 -24.93 12.27 -2.19
CA VAL A 272 -24.34 11.41 -1.15
C VAL A 272 -23.07 10.72 -1.65
N ARG A 273 -23.03 10.26 -2.90
CA ARG A 273 -21.81 9.73 -3.52
C ARG A 273 -20.69 10.78 -3.61
N MET A 274 -21.01 12.03 -3.93
CA MET A 274 -20.03 13.13 -3.93
C MET A 274 -19.50 13.42 -2.51
N MET A 275 -20.37 13.50 -1.50
CA MET A 275 -19.96 13.69 -0.10
C MET A 275 -19.07 12.54 0.39
N ARG A 276 -19.41 11.29 0.05
CA ARG A 276 -18.57 10.11 0.36
C ARG A 276 -17.21 10.19 -0.33
N SER A 277 -17.16 10.62 -1.60
CA SER A 277 -15.91 10.82 -2.33
C SER A 277 -15.00 11.85 -1.64
N ALA A 278 -15.56 12.99 -1.21
CA ALA A 278 -14.82 14.00 -0.46
C ALA A 278 -14.29 13.47 0.88
N LYS A 279 -15.12 12.75 1.65
CA LYS A 279 -14.68 12.06 2.89
C LYS A 279 -13.54 11.08 2.63
N LYS A 280 -13.61 10.32 1.55
CA LYS A 280 -12.58 9.34 1.18
C LYS A 280 -11.23 10.00 0.87
N GLU A 281 -11.22 11.19 0.25
CA GLU A 281 -9.97 11.93 0.02
C GLU A 281 -9.34 12.47 1.31
N VAL A 282 -10.15 12.85 2.31
CA VAL A 282 -9.66 13.20 3.66
C VAL A 282 -9.00 11.99 4.33
N LEU A 283 -9.67 10.82 4.33
CA LEU A 283 -9.11 9.58 4.89
C LEU A 283 -7.81 9.18 4.19
N ARG A 284 -7.77 9.30 2.86
CA ARG A 284 -6.56 9.02 2.07
C ARG A 284 -5.42 9.96 2.45
N LEU A 285 -5.68 11.26 2.61
CA LEU A 285 -4.66 12.23 2.98
C LEU A 285 -4.10 11.97 4.37
N LEU A 286 -4.96 11.70 5.35
CA LEU A 286 -4.53 11.31 6.69
C LEU A 286 -3.68 10.03 6.64
N LYS A 287 -4.14 9.02 5.90
CA LYS A 287 -3.43 7.74 5.76
C LYS A 287 -2.05 7.94 5.11
N THR A 288 -1.98 8.71 4.02
CA THR A 288 -0.72 9.03 3.32
C THR A 288 0.21 9.84 4.23
N PHE A 289 -0.29 10.83 4.98
CA PHE A 289 0.54 11.57 5.92
C PHE A 289 1.16 10.67 6.98
N ILE A 290 0.36 9.80 7.61
CA ILE A 290 0.87 8.87 8.63
C ILE A 290 1.87 7.90 8.02
N GLU A 291 1.60 7.35 6.84
CA GLU A 291 2.47 6.41 6.13
C GLU A 291 3.89 6.97 5.88
N TYR A 292 3.96 8.26 5.49
CA TYR A 292 5.21 8.96 5.20
C TYR A 292 5.72 9.84 6.36
N SER A 293 5.07 9.81 7.52
CA SER A 293 5.56 10.47 8.72
C SER A 293 6.83 9.80 9.24
N GLY A 294 7.71 10.59 9.84
CA GLY A 294 9.00 10.12 10.34
C GLY A 294 9.94 11.27 10.69
N PRO A 295 11.07 10.95 11.35
CA PRO A 295 12.06 11.95 11.73
C PRO A 295 12.76 12.58 10.50
N PRO A 296 13.28 13.81 10.62
CA PRO A 296 13.17 14.68 11.80
C PRO A 296 11.88 15.52 11.90
N GLU A 297 11.11 15.67 10.81
CA GLU A 297 10.02 16.65 10.78
C GLU A 297 8.73 16.18 11.46
N ALA A 298 8.42 14.87 11.42
CA ALA A 298 7.17 14.30 11.91
C ALA A 298 7.44 13.05 12.76
N GLU A 299 8.03 13.25 13.94
CA GLU A 299 8.34 12.12 14.85
C GLU A 299 7.09 11.34 15.27
N PRO A 300 7.15 10.00 15.37
CA PRO A 300 5.98 9.17 15.67
C PRO A 300 5.23 9.58 16.94
N ARG A 301 5.94 10.00 18.00
CA ARG A 301 5.32 10.44 19.25
C ARG A 301 4.57 11.77 19.08
N ALA A 302 5.17 12.74 18.38
CA ALA A 302 4.52 14.03 18.11
C ALA A 302 3.29 13.83 17.20
N VAL A 303 3.38 12.92 16.23
CA VAL A 303 2.25 12.56 15.36
C VAL A 303 1.13 11.91 16.17
N ALA A 304 1.46 10.93 17.01
CA ALA A 304 0.51 10.26 17.89
C ALA A 304 -0.21 11.27 18.80
N GLN A 305 0.52 12.14 19.49
CA GLN A 305 -0.06 13.08 20.45
C GLN A 305 -0.81 14.24 19.79
N GLY A 306 -0.34 14.73 18.64
CA GLY A 306 -0.88 15.93 18.00
C GLY A 306 -2.01 15.67 17.01
N PHE A 307 -1.97 14.56 16.25
CA PHE A 307 -2.89 14.31 15.14
C PHE A 307 -3.90 13.19 15.41
N ILE A 308 -3.57 12.18 16.22
CA ILE A 308 -4.47 11.03 16.39
C ILE A 308 -5.71 11.37 17.22
N PRO A 309 -5.61 11.99 18.42
CA PRO A 309 -6.81 12.26 19.22
C PRO A 309 -7.90 13.07 18.49
N PRO A 310 -7.57 14.14 17.74
CA PRO A 310 -8.58 14.89 16.96
C PRO A 310 -9.24 14.08 15.84
N VAL A 311 -8.56 13.06 15.31
CA VAL A 311 -9.06 12.19 14.22
C VAL A 311 -10.06 11.16 14.75
N LEU A 312 -9.91 10.70 16.00
CA LEU A 312 -10.73 9.62 16.57
C LEU A 312 -12.23 9.97 16.56
N ASP A 313 -12.62 11.08 17.18
CA ASP A 313 -14.01 11.48 17.35
C ASP A 313 -14.82 11.60 16.04
N PRO A 314 -14.40 12.42 15.06
CA PRO A 314 -15.17 12.65 13.86
C PRO A 314 -15.24 11.41 12.95
N ILE A 315 -14.21 10.57 12.93
CA ILE A 315 -14.11 9.45 11.99
C ILE A 315 -14.64 8.15 12.61
N LEU A 316 -14.22 7.78 13.81
CA LEU A 316 -14.67 6.55 14.45
C LEU A 316 -16.14 6.64 14.87
N GLY A 317 -16.55 7.80 15.40
CA GLY A 317 -17.94 8.03 15.77
C GLY A 317 -18.88 7.95 14.57
N ASP A 318 -18.48 8.50 13.42
CA ASP A 318 -19.21 8.39 12.16
C ASP A 318 -19.29 6.93 11.67
N TYR A 319 -18.16 6.20 11.68
CA TYR A 319 -18.11 4.81 11.25
C TYR A 319 -19.04 3.90 12.07
N LYS A 320 -18.99 3.99 13.41
CA LYS A 320 -19.80 3.17 14.33
C LYS A 320 -21.30 3.40 14.11
N ARG A 321 -21.73 4.67 14.00
CA ARG A 321 -23.15 5.06 13.89
C ARG A 321 -23.77 4.85 12.50
N ASN A 322 -22.97 4.82 11.44
CA ASN A 322 -23.50 4.66 10.09
C ASN A 322 -24.03 3.25 9.84
N ILE A 323 -24.98 3.14 8.91
CA ILE A 323 -25.46 1.85 8.41
C ILE A 323 -24.36 1.13 7.61
N ALA A 324 -24.46 -0.21 7.50
CA ALA A 324 -23.47 -1.05 6.81
C ALA A 324 -23.08 -0.53 5.40
N GLY A 325 -24.05 -0.15 4.57
CA GLY A 325 -23.78 0.38 3.21
C GLY A 325 -23.13 1.76 3.14
N ALA A 326 -23.12 2.51 4.25
CA ALA A 326 -22.55 3.86 4.34
C ALA A 326 -21.16 3.87 5.00
N ARG A 327 -20.76 2.80 5.71
CA ARG A 327 -19.45 2.66 6.33
C ARG A 327 -18.35 2.55 5.26
N ASP A 328 -17.35 3.41 5.32
CA ASP A 328 -16.22 3.42 4.38
C ASP A 328 -15.08 2.51 4.88
N PRO A 329 -14.66 1.48 4.13
CA PRO A 329 -13.59 0.58 4.56
C PRO A 329 -12.22 1.26 4.67
N GLU A 330 -12.02 2.45 4.06
CA GLU A 330 -10.78 3.21 4.22
C GLU A 330 -10.55 3.71 5.65
N VAL A 331 -11.59 3.75 6.50
CA VAL A 331 -11.43 4.04 7.94
C VAL A 331 -10.55 2.97 8.60
N MET A 332 -10.82 1.69 8.33
CA MET A 332 -10.01 0.58 8.86
C MET A 332 -8.58 0.62 8.31
N ARG A 333 -8.42 0.95 7.03
CA ARG A 333 -7.09 1.09 6.41
C ARG A 333 -6.28 2.23 7.05
N LEU A 334 -6.91 3.36 7.34
CA LEU A 334 -6.28 4.47 8.05
C LEU A 334 -5.78 4.00 9.42
N PHE A 335 -6.64 3.37 10.22
CA PHE A 335 -6.24 2.95 11.57
C PHE A 335 -5.26 1.77 11.60
N ALA A 336 -5.30 0.88 10.60
CA ALA A 336 -4.23 -0.10 10.39
C ALA A 336 -2.88 0.60 10.17
N THR A 337 -2.85 1.62 9.31
CA THR A 337 -1.63 2.42 9.03
C THR A 337 -1.17 3.19 10.27
N VAL A 338 -2.09 3.76 11.06
CA VAL A 338 -1.79 4.41 12.36
C VAL A 338 -1.08 3.46 13.31
N ILE A 339 -1.61 2.24 13.46
CA ILE A 339 -1.05 1.24 14.37
C ILE A 339 0.32 0.74 13.86
N GLU A 340 0.45 0.47 12.56
CA GLU A 340 1.71 -0.01 11.97
C GLU A 340 2.84 1.02 12.07
N LYS A 341 2.53 2.30 11.86
CA LYS A 341 3.53 3.38 11.87
C LYS A 341 3.85 3.88 13.26
N LEU A 342 2.84 4.08 14.10
CA LEU A 342 3.01 4.71 15.41
C LEU A 342 3.24 3.68 16.53
N LYS A 343 2.84 2.42 16.33
CA LYS A 343 3.11 1.28 17.22
C LYS A 343 2.75 1.60 18.68
N SER A 344 3.70 1.46 19.60
CA SER A 344 3.50 1.68 21.03
C SER A 344 3.04 3.09 21.39
N ASN A 345 3.21 4.08 20.51
CA ASN A 345 2.82 5.47 20.78
C ASN A 345 1.29 5.69 20.77
N VAL A 346 0.51 4.73 20.27
CA VAL A 346 -0.97 4.81 20.21
C VAL A 346 -1.67 3.74 21.04
N LEU A 347 -0.94 3.03 21.92
CA LEU A 347 -1.51 1.92 22.71
C LEU A 347 -2.77 2.32 23.48
N ASP A 348 -2.78 3.52 24.05
CA ASP A 348 -3.90 4.07 24.83
C ASP A 348 -5.14 4.36 23.96
N ASP A 349 -4.93 4.63 22.66
CA ASP A 349 -6.00 4.91 21.70
C ASP A 349 -6.60 3.63 21.09
N VAL A 350 -5.86 2.52 21.05
CA VAL A 350 -6.28 1.27 20.37
C VAL A 350 -7.58 0.72 20.93
N GLY A 351 -7.80 0.79 22.25
CA GLY A 351 -9.05 0.32 22.86
C GLY A 351 -10.28 1.03 22.27
N ARG A 352 -10.19 2.36 22.09
CA ARG A 352 -11.25 3.17 21.49
C ARG A 352 -11.44 2.90 20.00
N ILE A 353 -10.34 2.67 19.28
CA ILE A 353 -10.38 2.30 17.86
C ILE A 353 -11.09 0.95 17.69
N MET A 354 -10.74 -0.04 18.51
CA MET A 354 -11.37 -1.37 18.50
C MET A 354 -12.86 -1.30 18.82
N ASP A 355 -13.27 -0.58 19.86
CA ASP A 355 -14.69 -0.42 20.22
C ASP A 355 -15.55 0.18 19.09
N ALA A 356 -14.96 1.05 18.26
CA ALA A 356 -15.70 1.69 17.17
C ALA A 356 -15.77 0.86 15.88
N ILE A 357 -14.76 0.03 15.62
CA ILE A 357 -14.61 -0.70 14.35
C ILE A 357 -15.06 -2.16 14.49
N PHE A 358 -14.70 -2.83 15.59
CA PHE A 358 -14.62 -4.28 15.63
C PHE A 358 -15.98 -4.97 15.48
N GLU A 359 -16.88 -4.78 16.44
CA GLU A 359 -18.19 -5.46 16.51
C GLU A 359 -19.06 -5.15 15.28
N VAL A 360 -19.19 -3.86 14.97
CA VAL A 360 -20.03 -3.39 13.86
C VAL A 360 -19.57 -3.89 12.50
N THR A 361 -18.28 -4.19 12.33
CA THR A 361 -17.73 -4.73 11.09
C THR A 361 -17.84 -6.25 11.04
N ILE A 362 -17.59 -6.95 12.14
CA ILE A 362 -17.78 -8.40 12.23
C ILE A 362 -19.22 -8.79 11.88
N GLU A 363 -20.20 -8.05 12.41
CA GLU A 363 -21.62 -8.26 12.08
C GLU A 363 -21.93 -8.05 10.60
N MET A 364 -21.15 -7.22 9.89
CA MET A 364 -21.32 -7.03 8.45
C MET A 364 -20.73 -8.20 7.67
N ILE A 365 -19.50 -8.60 7.99
CA ILE A 365 -18.71 -9.49 7.13
C ILE A 365 -18.97 -10.97 7.35
N THR A 366 -19.52 -11.35 8.51
CA THR A 366 -19.76 -12.76 8.88
C THR A 366 -21.14 -13.29 8.49
N LYS A 367 -22.04 -12.44 7.97
CA LYS A 367 -23.39 -12.86 7.53
C LYS A 367 -23.36 -13.83 6.34
N ASN A 368 -22.41 -13.63 5.43
CA ASN A 368 -22.16 -14.47 4.27
C ASN A 368 -20.72 -14.26 3.79
N PHE A 369 -20.30 -14.98 2.74
CA PHE A 369 -18.95 -14.90 2.16
C PHE A 369 -18.86 -13.97 0.94
N GLU A 370 -19.94 -13.27 0.55
CA GLU A 370 -20.01 -12.49 -0.70
C GLU A 370 -20.02 -10.98 -0.44
N ASP A 371 -20.83 -10.49 0.50
CA ASP A 371 -21.04 -9.04 0.73
C ASP A 371 -19.85 -8.31 1.38
N PHE A 372 -19.62 -7.05 1.03
CA PHE A 372 -18.56 -6.21 1.62
C PHE A 372 -17.13 -6.80 1.54
N PRO A 373 -16.66 -7.24 0.36
CA PRO A 373 -15.33 -7.83 0.20
C PRO A 373 -14.20 -6.86 0.58
N GLU A 374 -14.37 -5.56 0.29
CA GLU A 374 -13.40 -4.53 0.71
C GLU A 374 -13.32 -4.42 2.24
N HIS A 375 -14.46 -4.47 2.95
CA HIS A 375 -14.47 -4.42 4.41
C HIS A 375 -13.80 -5.64 5.02
N ARG A 376 -13.99 -6.84 4.46
CA ARG A 376 -13.30 -8.06 4.91
C ARG A 376 -11.80 -7.89 4.88
N ILE A 377 -11.25 -7.52 3.72
CA ILE A 377 -9.81 -7.36 3.53
C ILE A 377 -9.26 -6.33 4.52
N ARG A 378 -9.87 -5.13 4.59
CA ARG A 378 -9.40 -4.06 5.48
C ARG A 378 -9.57 -4.39 6.96
N PHE A 379 -10.59 -5.16 7.33
CA PHE A 379 -10.79 -5.61 8.70
C PHE A 379 -9.66 -6.54 9.16
N PHE A 380 -9.29 -7.53 8.35
CA PHE A 380 -8.21 -8.44 8.71
C PHE A 380 -6.82 -7.79 8.63
N GLU A 381 -6.60 -6.85 7.70
CA GLU A 381 -5.41 -5.99 7.71
C GLU A 381 -5.31 -5.20 9.02
N PHE A 382 -6.41 -4.58 9.46
CA PHE A 382 -6.49 -3.86 10.74
C PHE A 382 -6.24 -4.79 11.93
N LEU A 383 -6.90 -5.95 11.99
CA LEU A 383 -6.72 -6.90 13.09
C LEU A 383 -5.29 -7.43 13.16
N ARG A 384 -4.67 -7.70 12.01
CA ARG A 384 -3.26 -8.08 11.93
C ARG A 384 -2.35 -6.98 12.47
N ALA A 385 -2.58 -5.72 12.10
CA ALA A 385 -1.81 -4.57 12.59
C ALA A 385 -1.90 -4.45 14.12
N VAL A 386 -3.11 -4.56 14.68
CA VAL A 386 -3.34 -4.57 16.14
C VAL A 386 -2.55 -5.70 16.80
N ASN A 387 -2.69 -6.94 16.30
CA ASN A 387 -1.99 -8.09 16.86
C ASN A 387 -0.46 -7.92 16.81
N LYS A 388 0.09 -7.45 15.68
CA LYS A 388 1.54 -7.35 15.47
C LYS A 388 2.21 -6.23 16.25
N HIS A 389 1.53 -5.09 16.43
CA HIS A 389 2.15 -3.87 16.95
C HIS A 389 1.58 -3.41 18.29
N CYS A 390 0.36 -3.82 18.63
CA CYS A 390 -0.37 -3.40 19.83
C CYS A 390 -1.05 -4.60 20.53
N PHE A 391 -0.37 -5.75 20.58
CA PHE A 391 -0.89 -6.98 21.21
C PHE A 391 -1.50 -6.79 22.61
N PRO A 392 -0.90 -6.02 23.54
CA PRO A 392 -1.49 -5.82 24.87
C PRO A 392 -2.90 -5.23 24.83
N SER A 393 -3.21 -4.40 23.82
CA SER A 393 -4.51 -3.78 23.65
C SER A 393 -5.61 -4.80 23.32
N LEU A 394 -5.28 -5.97 22.75
CA LEU A 394 -6.24 -7.06 22.53
C LEU A 394 -6.79 -7.66 23.82
N PHE A 395 -6.10 -7.48 24.96
CA PHE A 395 -6.58 -7.93 26.28
C PHE A 395 -7.21 -6.81 27.10
N SER A 396 -7.16 -5.58 26.59
CA SER A 396 -7.76 -4.41 27.22
C SER A 396 -9.23 -4.22 26.81
N ILE A 397 -9.70 -4.97 25.81
CA ILE A 397 -11.11 -5.00 25.38
C ILE A 397 -11.93 -5.98 26.25
N PRO A 398 -13.27 -5.82 26.32
CA PRO A 398 -14.14 -6.72 27.05
C PRO A 398 -13.94 -8.21 26.67
N PRO A 399 -14.05 -9.16 27.62
CA PRO A 399 -13.83 -10.60 27.35
C PRO A 399 -14.68 -11.18 26.20
N GLU A 400 -15.90 -10.67 26.02
CA GLU A 400 -16.78 -11.07 24.91
C GLU A 400 -16.16 -10.72 23.55
N HIS A 401 -15.53 -9.55 23.43
CA HIS A 401 -14.82 -9.13 22.23
C HIS A 401 -13.52 -9.90 22.03
N GLN A 402 -12.81 -10.29 23.10
CA GLN A 402 -11.61 -11.13 23.01
C GLN A 402 -11.92 -12.49 22.37
N LYS A 403 -13.03 -13.11 22.75
CA LYS A 403 -13.51 -14.36 22.14
C LYS A 403 -13.82 -14.16 20.65
N LEU A 404 -14.48 -13.05 20.31
CA LEU A 404 -14.79 -12.71 18.92
C LEU A 404 -13.54 -12.48 18.07
N VAL A 405 -12.42 -11.99 18.62
CA VAL A 405 -11.14 -11.90 17.90
C VAL A 405 -10.71 -13.28 17.42
N VAL A 406 -10.62 -14.27 18.31
CA VAL A 406 -10.21 -15.64 17.93
C VAL A 406 -11.19 -16.25 16.94
N HIS A 407 -12.50 -16.08 17.17
CA HIS A 407 -13.53 -16.58 16.26
C HIS A 407 -13.44 -15.95 14.86
N SER A 408 -13.13 -14.66 14.76
CA SER A 408 -12.97 -13.96 13.48
C SER A 408 -11.77 -14.47 12.69
N ILE A 409 -10.68 -14.82 13.39
CA ILE A 409 -9.48 -15.43 12.78
C ILE A 409 -9.80 -16.83 12.26
N VAL A 410 -10.52 -17.63 13.05
CA VAL A 410 -11.00 -18.96 12.63
C VAL A 410 -11.93 -18.86 11.42
N TRP A 411 -12.80 -17.85 11.39
CA TRP A 411 -13.67 -17.58 10.25
C TRP A 411 -12.85 -17.20 9.00
N ALA A 412 -11.84 -16.35 9.14
CA ALA A 412 -10.96 -15.94 8.04
C ALA A 412 -10.24 -17.12 7.40
N MET A 413 -9.60 -17.98 8.19
CA MET A 413 -8.85 -19.13 7.63
C MET A 413 -9.75 -20.14 6.92
N LYS A 414 -11.04 -20.23 7.30
CA LYS A 414 -12.06 -21.06 6.62
C LYS A 414 -12.64 -20.41 5.36
N HIS A 415 -12.30 -19.17 5.03
CA HIS A 415 -12.88 -18.47 3.89
C HIS A 415 -12.49 -19.12 2.56
N THR A 416 -13.40 -19.05 1.59
CA THR A 416 -13.20 -19.48 0.20
C THR A 416 -12.25 -18.60 -0.61
N GLU A 417 -12.06 -17.33 -0.23
CA GLU A 417 -11.14 -16.43 -0.90
C GLU A 417 -9.74 -16.64 -0.35
N ARG A 418 -8.82 -17.08 -1.21
CA ARG A 418 -7.44 -17.40 -0.84
C ARG A 418 -6.77 -16.29 -0.03
N ASN A 419 -6.89 -15.03 -0.47
CA ASN A 419 -6.22 -13.91 0.20
C ASN A 419 -6.69 -13.73 1.65
N ILE A 420 -7.99 -13.94 1.93
CA ILE A 420 -8.54 -13.83 3.28
C ILE A 420 -8.14 -15.04 4.12
N SER A 421 -8.19 -16.24 3.55
CA SER A 421 -7.74 -17.47 4.22
C SER A 421 -6.27 -17.40 4.61
N ASP A 422 -5.39 -17.06 3.66
CA ASP A 422 -3.95 -16.91 3.89
C ASP A 422 -3.68 -15.82 4.96
N THR A 423 -4.40 -14.69 4.91
CA THR A 423 -4.30 -13.63 5.94
C THR A 423 -4.75 -14.11 7.32
N GLY A 424 -5.83 -14.90 7.40
CA GLY A 424 -6.30 -15.48 8.67
C GLY A 424 -5.27 -16.41 9.30
N LEU A 425 -4.63 -17.26 8.49
CA LEU A 425 -3.56 -18.15 8.93
C LEU A 425 -2.32 -17.38 9.41
N ASP A 426 -1.94 -16.31 8.70
CA ASP A 426 -0.87 -15.40 9.11
C ASP A 426 -1.16 -14.74 10.46
N ILE A 427 -2.38 -14.22 10.65
CA ILE A 427 -2.80 -13.58 11.92
C ILE A 427 -2.75 -14.60 13.05
N LEU A 428 -3.24 -15.82 12.84
CA LEU A 428 -3.22 -16.88 13.86
C LEU A 428 -1.78 -17.22 14.27
N HIS A 429 -0.87 -17.35 13.30
CA HIS A 429 0.53 -17.65 13.59
C HIS A 429 1.19 -16.52 14.39
N GLU A 430 0.97 -15.27 13.98
CA GLU A 430 1.46 -14.10 14.72
C GLU A 430 0.85 -14.02 16.13
N LEU A 431 -0.44 -14.36 16.28
CA LEU A 431 -1.13 -14.38 17.57
C LEU A 431 -0.51 -15.42 18.50
N LEU A 432 -0.29 -16.65 18.05
CA LEU A 432 0.31 -17.71 18.85
C LEU A 432 1.72 -17.34 19.31
N LEU A 433 2.54 -16.73 18.44
CA LEU A 433 3.87 -16.25 18.81
C LEU A 433 3.82 -15.14 19.88
N ASN A 434 2.85 -14.24 19.80
CA ASN A 434 2.66 -13.18 20.80
C ASN A 434 2.18 -13.74 22.15
N VAL A 435 1.26 -14.71 22.11
CA VAL A 435 0.76 -15.44 23.28
C VAL A 435 1.91 -16.19 23.96
N GLU A 436 2.76 -16.89 23.20
CA GLU A 436 3.94 -17.60 23.73
C GLU A 436 4.90 -16.65 24.47
N ARG A 437 5.09 -15.44 23.94
CA ARG A 437 5.93 -14.40 24.54
C ARG A 437 5.30 -13.68 25.73
N SER A 438 4.06 -13.99 26.09
CA SER A 438 3.27 -13.28 27.10
C SER A 438 2.84 -14.22 28.23
N PRO A 439 3.70 -14.46 29.24
CA PRO A 439 3.47 -15.45 30.30
C PRO A 439 2.17 -15.25 31.08
N ASN A 440 1.75 -13.99 31.26
CA ASN A 440 0.56 -13.63 32.04
C ASN A 440 -0.76 -14.04 31.38
N VAL A 441 -0.73 -14.35 30.08
CA VAL A 441 -1.93 -14.61 29.27
C VAL A 441 -1.88 -16.01 28.64
N SER A 442 -0.68 -16.53 28.39
CA SER A 442 -0.45 -17.74 27.61
C SER A 442 -1.26 -18.94 28.09
N GLN A 443 -1.20 -19.25 29.38
CA GLN A 443 -1.87 -20.43 29.93
C GLN A 443 -3.39 -20.35 29.84
N ALA A 444 -3.98 -19.21 30.22
CA ALA A 444 -5.43 -19.00 30.09
C ALA A 444 -5.89 -19.10 28.63
N PHE A 445 -5.12 -18.53 27.70
CA PHE A 445 -5.38 -18.65 26.27
C PHE A 445 -5.31 -20.11 25.80
N TYR A 446 -4.30 -20.87 26.22
CA TYR A 446 -4.16 -22.26 25.82
C TYR A 446 -5.30 -23.14 26.33
N GLN A 447 -5.68 -22.97 27.60
CA GLN A 447 -6.80 -23.70 28.19
C GLN A 447 -8.10 -23.45 27.44
N GLN A 448 -8.33 -22.21 26.99
CA GLN A 448 -9.58 -21.82 26.36
C GLN A 448 -9.64 -22.12 24.86
N TYR A 449 -8.53 -21.96 24.13
CA TYR A 449 -8.54 -21.91 22.65
C TYR A 449 -7.64 -22.93 21.96
N LEU A 450 -6.61 -23.49 22.60
CA LEU A 450 -5.60 -24.28 21.88
C LEU A 450 -6.19 -25.53 21.24
N LEU A 451 -7.01 -26.28 21.98
CA LEU A 451 -7.61 -27.52 21.47
C LEU A 451 -8.53 -27.24 20.27
N SER A 452 -9.37 -26.21 20.33
CA SER A 452 -10.25 -25.83 19.22
C SER A 452 -9.46 -25.33 18.01
N LEU A 453 -8.40 -24.55 18.22
CA LEU A 453 -7.55 -24.06 17.14
C LEU A 453 -6.83 -25.20 16.41
N ILE A 454 -6.33 -26.21 17.14
CA ILE A 454 -5.75 -27.42 16.51
C ILE A 454 -6.79 -28.11 15.62
N GLN A 455 -8.01 -28.31 16.13
CA GLN A 455 -9.10 -28.94 15.37
C GLN A 455 -9.47 -28.14 14.12
N ASP A 456 -9.63 -26.82 14.26
CA ASP A 456 -10.01 -25.95 13.15
C ASP A 456 -8.92 -25.90 12.06
N VAL A 457 -7.64 -25.81 12.44
CA VAL A 457 -6.52 -25.83 11.48
C VAL A 457 -6.43 -27.19 10.77
N PHE A 458 -6.66 -28.30 11.50
CA PHE A 458 -6.74 -29.62 10.87
C PHE A 458 -7.89 -29.71 9.87
N ALA A 459 -9.08 -29.26 10.26
CA ALA A 459 -10.27 -29.31 9.41
C ALA A 459 -10.04 -28.56 8.10
N VAL A 460 -9.48 -27.35 8.16
CA VAL A 460 -9.13 -26.54 6.99
C VAL A 460 -8.03 -27.21 6.16
N MET A 461 -7.00 -27.78 6.80
CA MET A 461 -5.93 -28.49 6.07
C MET A 461 -6.45 -29.71 5.29
N THR A 462 -7.44 -30.41 5.83
CA THR A 462 -8.07 -31.56 5.18
C THR A 462 -9.21 -31.17 4.22
N ASP A 463 -9.54 -29.89 4.11
CA ASP A 463 -10.50 -29.40 3.11
C ASP A 463 -9.80 -29.25 1.74
N ARG A 464 -10.49 -29.68 0.69
CA ARG A 464 -10.02 -29.60 -0.70
C ARG A 464 -9.95 -28.16 -1.21
N LEU A 465 -10.68 -27.23 -0.60
CA LEU A 465 -10.73 -25.82 -1.02
C LEU A 465 -9.51 -25.01 -0.53
N HIS A 466 -8.80 -25.46 0.51
CA HIS A 466 -7.76 -24.65 1.17
C HIS A 466 -6.34 -25.16 0.94
N LYS A 467 -6.10 -25.94 -0.13
CA LYS A 467 -4.78 -26.52 -0.46
C LYS A 467 -3.66 -25.48 -0.56
N SER A 468 -3.96 -24.24 -0.95
CA SER A 468 -2.98 -23.15 -1.05
C SER A 468 -2.36 -22.74 0.29
N GLY A 469 -3.11 -22.90 1.40
CA GLY A 469 -2.68 -22.55 2.75
C GLY A 469 -1.80 -23.61 3.42
N PHE A 470 -1.52 -24.74 2.74
CA PHE A 470 -0.88 -25.92 3.33
C PHE A 470 0.42 -25.63 4.08
N ARG A 471 1.26 -24.72 3.57
CA ARG A 471 2.49 -24.31 4.25
C ARG A 471 2.20 -23.74 5.64
N MET A 472 1.20 -22.87 5.77
CA MET A 472 0.89 -22.24 7.05
C MET A 472 0.12 -23.19 7.96
N HIS A 473 -0.75 -24.05 7.42
CA HIS A 473 -1.35 -25.16 8.19
C HIS A 473 -0.28 -26.02 8.86
N ALA A 474 0.72 -26.46 8.10
CA ALA A 474 1.83 -27.24 8.63
C ALA A 474 2.64 -26.48 9.68
N THR A 475 2.89 -25.18 9.45
CA THR A 475 3.62 -24.32 10.39
C THR A 475 2.89 -24.21 11.73
N LEU A 476 1.57 -23.94 11.69
CA LEU A 476 0.70 -23.81 12.84
C LEU A 476 0.57 -25.11 13.62
N LEU A 477 0.27 -26.22 12.94
CA LEU A 477 0.15 -27.53 13.58
C LEU A 477 1.48 -27.91 14.24
N ARG A 478 2.61 -27.80 13.53
CA ARG A 478 3.93 -28.10 14.12
C ARG A 478 4.17 -27.29 15.39
N SER A 479 3.91 -25.98 15.35
CA SER A 479 4.08 -25.10 16.51
C SER A 479 3.21 -25.55 17.68
N MET A 480 1.91 -25.78 17.47
CA MET A 480 0.97 -26.17 18.52
C MET A 480 1.28 -27.54 19.12
N PHE A 481 1.58 -28.55 18.29
CA PHE A 481 1.94 -29.90 18.77
C PHE A 481 3.26 -29.92 19.54
N HIS A 482 4.30 -29.27 19.01
CA HIS A 482 5.61 -29.25 19.65
C HIS A 482 5.56 -28.45 20.95
N MET A 483 4.74 -27.40 21.04
CA MET A 483 4.52 -26.65 22.27
C MET A 483 3.96 -27.52 23.39
N VAL A 484 2.96 -28.34 23.08
CA VAL A 484 2.39 -29.31 24.04
C VAL A 484 3.42 -30.38 24.40
N GLN A 485 4.14 -30.92 23.40
CA GLN A 485 5.17 -31.94 23.62
C GLN A 485 6.31 -31.46 24.53
N ASN A 486 6.72 -30.19 24.39
CA ASN A 486 7.80 -29.57 25.16
C ASN A 486 7.36 -29.06 26.55
N ASN A 487 6.16 -29.40 27.02
CA ASN A 487 5.60 -28.96 28.31
C ASN A 487 5.49 -27.43 28.45
N GLN A 488 5.34 -26.69 27.34
CA GLN A 488 5.07 -25.23 27.41
C GLN A 488 3.61 -24.94 27.83
N VAL A 489 2.70 -25.91 27.65
CA VAL A 489 1.32 -25.86 28.13
C VAL A 489 1.22 -26.62 29.45
N THR A 490 1.11 -25.89 30.55
CA THR A 490 1.11 -26.43 31.92
C THR A 490 -0.28 -26.61 32.50
N VAL A 491 -1.26 -25.84 32.01
CA VAL A 491 -2.67 -25.99 32.38
C VAL A 491 -3.30 -27.19 31.65
N PRO A 492 -4.26 -27.91 32.27
CA PRO A 492 -4.96 -29.00 31.61
C PRO A 492 -5.74 -28.53 30.37
N LEU A 493 -5.54 -29.19 29.23
CA LEU A 493 -6.32 -28.96 27.99
C LEU A 493 -7.67 -29.68 27.96
N PHE A 494 -7.97 -30.42 29.02
CA PHE A 494 -9.15 -31.26 29.19
C PHE A 494 -9.77 -30.97 30.55
N ASP A 495 -11.04 -31.36 30.72
CA ASP A 495 -11.66 -31.37 32.03
C ASP A 495 -11.07 -32.53 32.86
N PRO A 496 -10.33 -32.26 33.96
CA PRO A 496 -9.71 -33.30 34.78
C PRO A 496 -10.72 -34.28 35.40
N ALA A 497 -12.00 -33.92 35.50
CA ALA A 497 -13.05 -34.83 35.99
C ALA A 497 -13.42 -35.93 34.99
N THR A 498 -13.10 -35.73 33.70
CA THR A 498 -13.49 -36.64 32.61
C THR A 498 -12.40 -37.64 32.23
N GLN A 499 -11.19 -37.47 32.75
CA GLN A 499 -10.00 -38.26 32.37
C GLN A 499 -9.41 -38.99 33.58
N PRO A 500 -8.68 -40.10 33.36
CA PRO A 500 -7.98 -40.79 34.44
C PRO A 500 -7.02 -39.86 35.22
N PRO A 501 -6.88 -40.03 36.55
CA PRO A 501 -5.91 -39.28 37.34
C PRO A 501 -4.48 -39.44 36.79
N GLY A 502 -3.76 -38.33 36.62
CA GLY A 502 -2.38 -38.33 36.11
C GLY A 502 -2.24 -38.26 34.59
N THR A 503 -3.34 -38.16 33.83
CA THR A 503 -3.29 -37.90 32.40
C THR A 503 -2.54 -36.59 32.13
N THR A 504 -1.55 -36.61 31.23
CA THR A 504 -0.82 -35.42 30.82
C THR A 504 -1.42 -34.82 29.55
N ASN A 505 -1.15 -33.54 29.28
CA ASN A 505 -1.59 -32.88 28.04
C ASN A 505 -1.13 -33.62 26.78
N GLN A 506 0.06 -34.22 26.80
CA GLN A 506 0.60 -34.95 25.65
C GLN A 506 -0.12 -36.28 25.40
N VAL A 507 -0.53 -36.99 26.46
CA VAL A 507 -1.31 -38.22 26.34
C VAL A 507 -2.71 -37.88 25.85
N PHE A 508 -3.37 -36.93 26.51
CA PHE A 508 -4.71 -36.47 26.13
C PHE A 508 -4.78 -36.03 24.66
N LEU A 509 -3.85 -35.17 24.21
CA LEU A 509 -3.89 -34.65 22.84
C LEU A 509 -3.66 -35.74 21.79
N ARG A 510 -2.79 -36.74 22.06
CA ARG A 510 -2.57 -37.88 21.16
C ARG A 510 -3.85 -38.70 20.99
N ASP A 511 -4.51 -39.02 22.10
CA ASP A 511 -5.74 -39.82 22.10
C ASP A 511 -6.89 -39.05 21.44
N HIS A 512 -7.02 -37.76 21.75
CA HIS A 512 -8.04 -36.89 21.18
C HIS A 512 -7.92 -36.79 19.65
N ILE A 513 -6.72 -36.52 19.14
CA ILE A 513 -6.49 -36.38 17.70
C ILE A 513 -6.62 -37.74 16.98
N SER A 514 -6.17 -38.83 17.60
CA SER A 514 -6.36 -40.18 17.05
C SER A 514 -7.85 -40.51 16.88
N ASN A 515 -8.65 -40.23 17.91
CA ASN A 515 -10.10 -40.44 17.86
C ASN A 515 -10.77 -39.55 16.82
N LEU A 516 -10.37 -38.28 16.75
CA LEU A 516 -10.90 -37.33 15.75
C LEU A 516 -10.63 -37.81 14.31
N LEU A 517 -9.42 -38.29 14.03
CA LEU A 517 -9.05 -38.77 12.70
C LEU A 517 -9.77 -40.08 12.33
N ILE A 518 -9.93 -41.00 13.28
CA ILE A 518 -10.69 -42.24 13.08
C ILE A 518 -12.17 -41.95 12.78
N GLN A 519 -12.75 -40.98 13.50
CA GLN A 519 -14.14 -40.57 13.29
C GLN A 519 -14.33 -39.84 11.96
N SER A 520 -13.41 -38.93 11.62
CA SER A 520 -13.50 -38.10 10.41
C SER A 520 -13.16 -38.88 9.14
N PHE A 521 -12.25 -39.86 9.22
CA PHE A 521 -11.79 -40.66 8.10
C PHE A 521 -11.90 -42.17 8.41
N PRO A 522 -13.11 -42.76 8.35
CA PRO A 522 -13.35 -44.17 8.70
C PRO A 522 -12.58 -45.18 7.83
N ASN A 523 -12.04 -44.74 6.70
CA ASN A 523 -11.22 -45.56 5.81
C ASN A 523 -9.78 -45.78 6.33
N LEU A 524 -9.33 -45.02 7.32
CA LEU A 524 -8.00 -45.16 7.91
C LEU A 524 -7.98 -46.27 8.96
N THR A 525 -6.95 -47.11 8.94
CA THR A 525 -6.74 -48.12 9.97
C THR A 525 -6.13 -47.50 11.24
N LYS A 526 -6.42 -48.07 12.42
CA LYS A 526 -5.85 -47.59 13.69
C LYS A 526 -4.31 -47.49 13.67
N PRO A 527 -3.56 -48.45 13.08
CA PRO A 527 -2.09 -48.32 12.98
C PRO A 527 -1.63 -47.16 12.09
N GLN A 528 -2.34 -46.86 10.99
CA GLN A 528 -2.03 -45.70 10.14
C GLN A 528 -2.21 -44.39 10.91
N VAL A 529 -3.34 -44.25 11.62
CA VAL A 529 -3.60 -43.07 12.46
C VAL A 529 -2.56 -42.94 13.57
N ALA A 530 -2.24 -44.03 14.28
CA ALA A 530 -1.24 -44.00 15.34
C ALA A 530 0.14 -43.56 14.84
N LYS A 531 0.60 -44.10 13.70
CA LYS A 531 1.88 -43.70 13.08
C LYS A 531 1.88 -42.23 12.66
N PHE A 532 0.78 -41.75 12.07
CA PHE A 532 0.65 -40.35 11.68
C PHE A 532 0.70 -39.42 12.90
N VAL A 533 -0.08 -39.71 13.93
CA VAL A 533 -0.13 -38.93 15.17
C VAL A 533 1.22 -38.94 15.86
N GLU A 534 1.93 -40.06 15.92
CA GLU A 534 3.28 -40.11 16.51
C GLU A 534 4.25 -39.14 15.83
N GLY A 535 4.25 -39.09 14.49
CA GLY A 535 5.08 -38.14 13.74
C GLY A 535 4.74 -36.67 14.00
N MET A 536 3.48 -36.34 14.32
CA MET A 536 3.08 -34.97 14.67
C MET A 536 3.71 -34.45 15.96
N PHE A 537 4.16 -35.34 16.84
CA PHE A 537 4.82 -34.99 18.10
C PHE A 537 6.36 -35.17 18.05
N ASP A 538 6.96 -35.54 16.91
CA ASP A 538 8.41 -35.65 16.80
C ASP A 538 9.06 -34.26 16.68
N THR A 539 9.53 -33.75 17.82
CA THR A 539 10.15 -32.43 17.93
C THR A 539 11.45 -32.28 17.15
N ARG A 540 12.03 -33.38 16.64
CA ARG A 540 13.24 -33.36 15.79
C ARG A 540 12.91 -32.99 14.34
N MET A 541 11.66 -33.10 13.93
CA MET A 541 11.24 -32.77 12.57
C MET A 541 11.30 -31.26 12.34
N ASP A 542 12.11 -30.84 11.38
CA ASP A 542 12.07 -29.48 10.88
C ASP A 542 10.77 -29.23 10.08
N LEU A 543 10.52 -27.98 9.69
CA LEU A 543 9.27 -27.63 8.99
C LEU A 543 9.15 -28.37 7.64
N THR A 544 10.28 -28.64 6.99
CA THR A 544 10.32 -29.30 5.69
C THR A 544 9.90 -30.77 5.82
N THR A 545 10.49 -31.49 6.77
CA THR A 545 10.16 -32.89 7.05
C THR A 545 8.73 -33.00 7.57
N PHE A 546 8.30 -32.09 8.45
CA PHE A 546 6.93 -32.07 8.99
C PHE A 546 5.88 -31.84 7.90
N LYS A 547 6.14 -30.91 6.97
CA LYS A 547 5.32 -30.73 5.77
C LYS A 547 5.26 -32.00 4.92
N GLY A 548 6.38 -32.70 4.75
CA GLY A 548 6.43 -33.98 4.03
C GLY A 548 5.48 -35.00 4.67
N HIS A 549 5.60 -35.20 5.99
CA HIS A 549 4.73 -36.10 6.76
C HIS A 549 3.24 -35.77 6.64
N LEU A 550 2.88 -34.48 6.73
CA LEU A 550 1.50 -34.03 6.52
C LEU A 550 1.02 -34.26 5.09
N ARG A 551 1.88 -34.04 4.10
CA ARG A 551 1.55 -34.20 2.68
C ARG A 551 1.31 -35.67 2.34
N ASP A 552 2.17 -36.55 2.84
CA ASP A 552 2.04 -38.00 2.65
C ASP A 552 0.72 -38.49 3.24
N PHE A 553 0.36 -38.03 4.45
CA PHE A 553 -0.93 -38.31 5.06
C PHE A 553 -2.11 -37.81 4.21
N LEU A 554 -2.06 -36.56 3.71
CA LEU A 554 -3.12 -36.05 2.85
C LEU A 554 -3.27 -36.89 1.58
N ILE A 555 -2.17 -37.30 0.94
CA ILE A 555 -2.22 -38.14 -0.27
C ILE A 555 -2.80 -39.53 0.02
N GLU A 556 -2.57 -40.09 1.21
CA GLU A 556 -3.18 -41.35 1.66
C GLU A 556 -4.71 -41.24 1.83
N LEU A 557 -5.25 -40.03 2.04
CA LEU A 557 -6.69 -39.82 2.05
C LEU A 557 -7.25 -40.02 0.63
N LYS A 558 -8.24 -40.91 0.50
CA LYS A 558 -8.94 -41.18 -0.78
C LYS A 558 -9.38 -39.90 -1.49
N GLU A 559 -9.78 -38.90 -0.71
CA GLU A 559 -10.29 -37.61 -1.14
C GLU A 559 -9.27 -36.75 -1.89
N PHE A 560 -7.98 -36.93 -1.61
CA PHE A 560 -6.87 -36.20 -2.23
C PHE A 560 -6.09 -37.06 -3.22
N SER A 561 -6.20 -38.39 -3.15
CA SER A 561 -5.47 -39.33 -4.01
C SER A 561 -5.79 -39.21 -5.51
N SER A 562 -6.98 -38.69 -5.86
CA SER A 562 -7.48 -38.57 -7.24
C SER A 562 -7.49 -37.12 -7.77
N GLU A 563 -6.96 -36.16 -7.01
CA GLU A 563 -7.03 -34.73 -7.36
C GLU A 563 -5.68 -34.14 -7.78
N ASP A 564 -5.73 -32.98 -8.45
CA ASP A 564 -4.54 -32.17 -8.66
C ASP A 564 -4.04 -31.61 -7.32
N ASN A 565 -2.82 -32.02 -6.97
CA ASN A 565 -2.15 -31.68 -5.72
C ASN A 565 -0.99 -30.69 -5.95
N ALA A 566 -0.89 -30.07 -7.14
CA ALA A 566 0.14 -29.09 -7.46
C ALA A 566 0.18 -27.90 -6.48
N ALA A 567 -0.96 -27.53 -5.88
CA ALA A 567 -1.06 -26.48 -4.87
C ALA A 567 -0.21 -26.77 -3.61
N LEU A 568 0.00 -28.04 -3.25
CA LEU A 568 0.82 -28.46 -2.11
C LEU A 568 2.33 -28.24 -2.33
N PHE A 569 2.74 -27.94 -3.55
CA PHE A 569 4.12 -27.71 -4.00
C PHE A 569 4.40 -26.26 -4.45
N THR A 570 3.50 -25.33 -4.11
CA THR A 570 3.59 -23.92 -4.51
C THR A 570 4.87 -23.25 -4.02
N GLU A 571 5.30 -23.52 -2.79
CA GLU A 571 6.52 -22.95 -2.21
C GLU A 571 7.78 -23.40 -2.96
N GLU A 572 7.87 -24.69 -3.32
CA GLU A 572 8.99 -25.24 -4.06
C GLU A 572 9.09 -24.56 -5.44
N LYS A 573 7.96 -24.35 -6.13
CA LYS A 573 7.88 -23.62 -7.40
C LYS A 573 8.25 -22.13 -7.23
N GLU A 574 7.76 -21.46 -6.20
CA GLU A 574 8.09 -20.05 -5.93
C GLU A 574 9.56 -19.84 -5.57
N ARG A 575 10.18 -20.79 -4.87
CA ARG A 575 11.62 -20.76 -4.56
C ARG A 575 12.45 -20.92 -5.83
N GLU A 576 12.09 -21.86 -6.70
CA GLU A 576 12.76 -22.03 -7.99
C GLU A 576 12.58 -20.80 -8.89
N ALA A 577 11.38 -20.23 -8.95
CA ALA A 577 11.10 -19.03 -9.72
C ALA A 577 11.95 -17.84 -9.23
N ARG A 578 12.03 -17.62 -7.91
CA ARG A 578 12.88 -16.58 -7.31
C ARG A 578 14.36 -16.79 -7.62
N GLN A 579 14.85 -18.03 -7.55
CA GLN A 579 16.25 -18.34 -7.89
C GLN A 579 16.53 -18.07 -9.38
N ARG A 580 15.62 -18.44 -10.28
CA ARG A 580 15.74 -18.15 -11.72
C ARG A 580 15.70 -16.64 -11.99
N GLU A 581 14.81 -15.91 -11.32
CA GLU A 581 14.70 -14.46 -11.46
C GLU A 581 15.95 -13.74 -10.95
N GLN A 582 16.50 -14.16 -9.79
CA GLN A 582 17.76 -13.63 -9.27
C GLN A 582 18.94 -13.91 -10.20
N ALA A 583 19.02 -15.12 -10.76
CA ALA A 583 20.05 -15.46 -11.74
C ALA A 583 19.95 -14.61 -13.02
N LEU A 584 18.72 -14.41 -13.52
CA LEU A 584 18.47 -13.57 -14.70
C LEU A 584 18.79 -12.10 -14.41
N LEU A 585 18.43 -11.59 -13.22
CA LEU A 585 18.77 -10.23 -12.81
C LEU A 585 20.28 -10.04 -12.69
N ALA A 586 21.00 -11.01 -12.11
CA ALA A 586 22.46 -10.99 -12.04
C ALA A 586 23.09 -10.95 -13.44
N GLN A 587 22.61 -11.80 -14.37
CA GLN A 587 23.07 -11.81 -15.75
C GLN A 587 22.80 -10.48 -16.47
N ARG A 588 21.59 -9.90 -16.31
CA ARG A 588 21.24 -8.60 -16.90
C ARG A 588 22.07 -7.46 -16.29
N SER A 589 22.31 -7.48 -14.97
CA SER A 589 23.09 -6.46 -14.29
C SER A 589 24.57 -6.45 -14.70
N ALA A 590 25.09 -7.60 -15.15
CA ALA A 590 26.46 -7.72 -15.65
C ALA A 590 26.69 -7.04 -17.01
N VAL A 591 25.62 -6.70 -17.75
CA VAL A 591 25.72 -6.10 -19.08
C VAL A 591 25.15 -4.68 -19.06
N PRO A 592 25.98 -3.64 -19.25
CA PRO A 592 25.52 -2.25 -19.31
C PRO A 592 24.39 -2.04 -20.34
N GLY A 593 23.33 -1.32 -19.95
CA GLY A 593 22.17 -1.05 -20.80
C GLY A 593 21.07 -2.11 -20.82
N MET A 594 21.28 -3.29 -20.21
CA MET A 594 20.23 -4.33 -20.10
C MET A 594 19.22 -4.08 -18.98
N LEU A 595 19.56 -3.21 -18.03
CA LEU A 595 18.66 -2.67 -17.01
C LEU A 595 18.28 -1.25 -17.39
N LYS A 596 16.98 -0.94 -17.33
CA LYS A 596 16.49 0.42 -17.53
C LYS A 596 17.02 1.32 -16.42
N PRO A 597 17.23 2.63 -16.65
CA PRO A 597 17.61 3.57 -15.58
C PRO A 597 16.59 3.67 -14.43
N SER A 598 15.34 3.23 -14.64
CA SER A 598 14.34 3.09 -13.58
C SER A 598 14.59 1.88 -12.66
N GLU A 599 15.23 0.83 -13.17
CA GLU A 599 15.54 -0.44 -12.47
C GLU A 599 16.87 -0.39 -11.72
N ILE A 600 17.68 0.65 -11.94
CA ILE A 600 18.96 0.88 -11.28
C ILE A 600 18.72 1.87 -10.12
N GLU A 601 18.98 1.43 -8.88
CA GLU A 601 19.09 2.35 -7.73
C GLU A 601 20.36 3.20 -7.91
N GLN A 602 20.19 4.51 -8.09
CA GLN A 602 21.28 5.49 -8.18
C GLN A 602 21.05 6.65 -7.21
#